data_AF-A0A2S7T2R9-F1
#
_entry.id   AF-A0A2S7T2R9-F1
#
_cell.length_a   1.000
_cell.length_b   1.000
_cell.length_c   1.000
_cell.angle_alpha   90.00
_cell.angle_beta   90.00
_cell.angle_gamma   90.00
#
_symmetry.space_group_name_H-M   'P 1'
#
loop_
_entity.id
_entity.type
_entity.pdbx_description
1 polymer ?
#
loop_
_entity_poly.entity_id
_entity_poly.type
_entity_poly.pdbx_seq_one_letter_code
_entity_poly.pdbx_strand_id
1 'polypeptide(L)'
;MKKIILMCSVAMVALTAGCKKVKDLADISVDIPYTQQVTVPPVDGYTFGFPLPAGGVNLPFPAFAVPTNSKSYLDQYHTTSAKVRKVDLKGLTIQLTAPASQNFDFLDTVQLFIAAPSQPEVLVAYGYNIPKSQTIFVMTTNSDVNLKDYFLQDTMYFRTNMHVNAVPAPGAQMNIKSVFNLVANPLY
;
A
#
# COMPACT_ATOMS: atom_id res chain seq x y z
N MET A 1 -55.70 43.30 10.24
CA MET A 1 -54.30 43.43 9.76
C MET A 1 -53.47 42.37 10.50
N LYS A 2 -53.32 41.07 10.16
CA LYS A 2 -53.21 40.23 8.95
C LYS A 2 -51.83 40.13 8.26
N LYS A 3 -50.71 40.52 8.89
CA LYS A 3 -49.37 40.44 8.24
C LYS A 3 -48.17 39.95 9.07
N ILE A 4 -48.33 39.33 10.24
CA ILE A 4 -47.17 38.99 11.12
C ILE A 4 -46.83 37.48 11.19
N ILE A 5 -47.57 36.60 10.52
CA ILE A 5 -47.41 35.13 10.73
C ILE A 5 -46.43 34.47 9.73
N LEU A 6 -45.88 35.18 8.76
CA LEU A 6 -45.19 34.56 7.61
C LEU A 6 -43.64 34.71 7.61
N MET A 7 -42.98 34.80 8.76
CA MET A 7 -41.52 35.02 8.81
C MET A 7 -40.73 34.15 9.79
N CYS A 8 -41.34 33.13 10.41
CA CYS A 8 -40.63 32.16 11.26
C CYS A 8 -40.46 30.76 10.62
N SER A 9 -41.14 30.48 9.50
CA SER A 9 -41.18 29.14 8.90
C SER A 9 -40.09 28.87 7.85
N VAL A 10 -39.34 29.89 7.40
CA VAL A 10 -38.31 29.74 6.36
C VAL A 10 -36.89 29.54 6.94
N ALA A 11 -36.67 29.86 8.21
CA ALA A 11 -35.35 29.73 8.84
C ALA A 11 -35.01 28.30 9.32
N MET A 12 -35.99 27.39 9.41
CA MET A 12 -35.77 26.06 10.00
C MET A 12 -35.44 24.95 8.97
N VAL A 13 -35.58 25.23 7.66
CA VAL A 13 -35.35 24.24 6.60
C VAL A 13 -33.91 24.27 6.06
N ALA A 14 -33.11 25.29 6.37
CA ALA A 14 -31.73 25.42 5.88
C ALA A 14 -30.69 24.57 6.64
N LEU A 15 -31.05 23.88 7.73
CA LEU A 15 -30.09 23.15 8.57
C LEU A 15 -29.81 21.71 8.12
N THR A 16 -30.56 21.15 7.17
CA THR A 16 -30.44 19.71 6.82
C THR A 16 -29.40 19.41 5.74
N ALA A 17 -28.94 20.41 4.98
CA ALA A 17 -27.97 20.21 3.89
C ALA A 17 -26.50 20.24 4.35
N GLY A 18 -26.20 20.78 5.55
CA GLY A 18 -24.83 20.95 6.05
C GLY A 18 -24.19 19.70 6.67
N CYS A 19 -24.99 18.73 7.11
CA CYS A 19 -24.48 17.60 7.90
C CYS A 19 -23.57 16.63 7.13
N LYS A 20 -23.62 16.57 5.79
CA LYS A 20 -22.71 15.67 5.04
C LYS A 20 -21.28 16.22 4.95
N LYS A 21 -21.09 17.53 4.81
CA LYS A 21 -19.74 18.12 4.73
C LYS A 21 -19.06 18.29 6.08
N VAL A 22 -19.84 18.49 7.16
CA VAL A 22 -19.28 18.53 8.52
C VAL A 22 -18.76 17.16 8.97
N LYS A 23 -19.35 16.07 8.46
CA LYS A 23 -18.94 14.70 8.72
C LYS A 23 -17.51 14.40 8.26
N ASP A 24 -17.19 14.74 7.02
CA ASP A 24 -15.84 14.50 6.48
C ASP A 24 -14.75 15.36 7.15
N LEU A 25 -15.12 16.49 7.80
CA LEU A 25 -14.18 17.32 8.57
C LEU A 25 -13.68 16.65 9.87
N ALA A 26 -14.37 15.61 10.34
CA ALA A 26 -13.97 14.86 11.54
C ALA A 26 -13.11 13.64 11.23
N ASP A 27 -12.87 13.32 9.94
CA ASP A 27 -12.02 12.18 9.57
C ASP A 27 -10.57 12.42 10.04
N ILE A 28 -10.04 11.43 10.77
CA ILE A 28 -8.63 11.36 11.15
C ILE A 28 -7.94 10.54 10.08
N SER A 29 -6.83 11.06 9.55
CA SER A 29 -5.99 10.37 8.56
C SER A 29 -4.59 10.22 9.10
N VAL A 30 -4.11 8.97 9.16
CA VAL A 30 -2.83 8.61 9.76
C VAL A 30 -2.00 7.81 8.76
N ASP A 31 -0.74 8.19 8.59
CA ASP A 31 0.24 7.43 7.82
C ASP A 31 0.99 6.43 8.70
N ILE A 32 0.99 5.16 8.31
CA ILE A 32 1.58 4.05 9.04
C ILE A 32 2.67 3.42 8.17
N PRO A 33 3.96 3.67 8.48
CA PRO A 33 5.08 3.15 7.69
C PRO A 33 5.46 1.73 8.11
N TYR A 34 5.80 0.90 7.13
CA TYR A 34 6.47 -0.39 7.31
C TYR A 34 7.71 -0.43 6.44
N THR A 35 8.76 -1.08 6.92
CA THR A 35 9.96 -1.38 6.15
C THR A 35 10.31 -2.85 6.33
N GLN A 36 10.49 -3.55 5.23
CA GLN A 36 10.92 -4.94 5.21
C GLN A 36 12.14 -5.07 4.32
N GLN A 37 13.18 -5.73 4.82
CA GLN A 37 14.33 -6.11 4.02
C GLN A 37 14.11 -7.54 3.51
N VAL A 38 14.28 -7.73 2.20
CA VAL A 38 14.13 -9.02 1.54
C VAL A 38 15.35 -9.32 0.68
N THR A 39 15.69 -10.60 0.57
CA THR A 39 16.72 -11.08 -0.36
C THR A 39 16.07 -11.42 -1.69
N VAL A 40 16.66 -10.96 -2.79
CA VAL A 40 16.24 -11.31 -4.14
C VAL A 40 16.52 -12.81 -4.34
N PRO A 41 15.52 -13.63 -4.67
CA PRO A 41 15.73 -15.05 -4.88
C PRO A 41 16.60 -15.29 -6.13
N PRO A 42 17.35 -16.40 -6.15
CA PRO A 42 18.07 -16.80 -7.35
C PRO A 42 17.09 -17.06 -8.50
N VAL A 43 17.57 -16.86 -9.73
CA VAL A 43 16.80 -17.21 -10.93
C VAL A 43 17.09 -18.66 -11.27
N ASP A 44 16.10 -19.54 -11.10
CA ASP A 44 16.26 -20.99 -11.27
C ASP A 44 16.80 -21.35 -12.65
N GLY A 45 17.90 -22.11 -12.68
CA GLY A 45 18.55 -22.57 -13.91
C GLY A 45 19.49 -21.54 -14.56
N TYR A 46 19.70 -20.37 -13.96
CA TYR A 46 20.57 -19.33 -14.49
C TYR A 46 21.66 -18.91 -13.49
N THR A 47 22.79 -18.45 -14.01
CA THR A 47 23.93 -17.99 -13.22
C THR A 47 24.19 -16.51 -13.49
N PHE A 48 24.55 -15.76 -12.45
CA PHE A 48 24.90 -14.35 -12.58
C PHE A 48 26.03 -14.14 -13.61
N GLY A 49 25.86 -13.13 -14.47
CA GLY A 49 26.79 -12.84 -15.57
C GLY A 49 26.50 -13.59 -16.88
N PHE A 50 25.54 -14.51 -16.90
CA PHE A 50 25.09 -15.17 -18.12
C PHE A 50 23.77 -14.57 -18.64
N PRO A 51 23.56 -14.53 -19.97
CA PRO A 51 22.36 -13.95 -20.55
C PRO A 51 21.12 -14.79 -20.24
N LEU A 52 20.00 -14.10 -19.99
CA LEU A 52 18.66 -14.69 -19.94
C LEU A 52 18.11 -14.88 -21.37
N PRO A 53 17.08 -15.73 -21.57
CA PRO A 53 16.38 -15.84 -22.84
C PRO A 53 15.83 -14.49 -23.31
N ALA A 54 15.69 -14.34 -24.62
CA ALA A 54 15.05 -13.18 -25.21
C ALA A 54 13.62 -13.04 -24.66
N GLY A 55 13.32 -11.90 -24.05
CA GLY A 55 12.05 -11.65 -23.38
C GLY A 55 12.08 -11.75 -21.85
N GLY A 56 13.20 -12.16 -21.23
CA GLY A 56 13.32 -12.19 -19.77
C GLY A 56 12.61 -13.37 -19.11
N VAL A 57 12.55 -13.36 -17.78
CA VAL A 57 11.90 -14.41 -16.98
C VAL A 57 11.13 -13.81 -15.81
N ASN A 58 10.08 -14.51 -15.38
CA ASN A 58 9.37 -14.18 -14.14
C ASN A 58 10.11 -14.75 -12.94
N LEU A 59 10.25 -13.94 -11.90
CA LEU A 59 10.89 -14.26 -10.65
C LEU A 59 9.90 -14.01 -9.50
N PRO A 60 9.13 -15.03 -9.08
CA PRO A 60 8.24 -14.91 -7.94
C PRO A 60 9.04 -14.91 -6.63
N PHE A 61 8.70 -14.01 -5.72
CA PHE A 61 9.27 -14.00 -4.37
C PHE A 61 8.42 -14.88 -3.45
N PRO A 62 9.04 -15.56 -2.47
CA PRO A 62 8.29 -16.17 -1.39
C PRO A 62 7.49 -15.09 -0.65
N ALA A 63 6.26 -15.42 -0.27
CA ALA A 63 5.46 -14.51 0.53
C ALA A 63 6.09 -14.32 1.91
N PHE A 64 6.07 -13.09 2.43
CA PHE A 64 6.56 -12.78 3.77
C PHE A 64 5.46 -12.15 4.62
N ALA A 65 5.46 -12.50 5.91
CA ALA A 65 4.48 -12.02 6.87
C ALA A 65 4.89 -10.65 7.42
N VAL A 66 3.93 -9.73 7.50
CA VAL A 66 4.07 -8.40 8.11
C VAL A 66 3.01 -8.27 9.20
N PRO A 67 3.40 -8.17 10.48
CA PRO A 67 2.45 -7.91 11.56
C PRO A 67 1.85 -6.53 11.37
N THR A 68 0.52 -6.43 11.39
CA THR A 68 -0.17 -5.15 11.17
C THR A 68 -0.10 -4.24 12.40
N ASN A 69 0.04 -4.82 13.58
CA ASN A 69 -0.06 -4.11 14.87
C ASN A 69 -1.30 -3.20 14.93
N SER A 70 -2.38 -3.58 14.23
CA SER A 70 -3.54 -2.72 14.02
C SER A 70 -4.17 -2.28 15.32
N LYS A 71 -4.31 -3.19 16.30
CA LYS A 71 -4.78 -2.87 17.65
C LYS A 71 -3.96 -1.75 18.32
N SER A 72 -2.63 -1.83 18.25
CA SER A 72 -1.73 -0.82 18.83
C SER A 72 -1.94 0.55 18.20
N TYR A 73 -2.04 0.60 16.86
CA TYR A 73 -2.32 1.85 16.16
C TYR A 73 -3.71 2.40 16.48
N LEU A 74 -4.74 1.55 16.53
CA LEU A 74 -6.10 1.99 16.88
C LEU A 74 -6.13 2.58 18.30
N ASP A 75 -5.46 1.94 19.26
CA ASP A 75 -5.36 2.41 20.65
C ASP A 75 -4.59 3.75 20.72
N GLN A 76 -3.45 3.85 20.02
CA GLN A 76 -2.63 5.07 19.93
C GLN A 76 -3.42 6.26 19.38
N TYR A 77 -4.29 6.04 18.40
CA TYR A 77 -5.10 7.09 17.77
C TYR A 77 -6.53 7.17 18.35
N HIS A 78 -6.77 6.55 19.50
CA HIS A 78 -8.04 6.60 20.23
C HIS A 78 -9.26 6.24 19.36
N THR A 79 -9.09 5.26 18.49
CA THR A 79 -10.12 4.79 17.56
C THR A 79 -10.38 3.30 17.74
N THR A 80 -11.37 2.77 17.03
CA THR A 80 -11.72 1.34 17.07
C THR A 80 -11.85 0.81 15.65
N SER A 81 -11.80 -0.52 15.48
CA SER A 81 -11.95 -1.16 14.17
C SER A 81 -13.25 -0.79 13.46
N ALA A 82 -14.34 -0.58 14.22
CA ALA A 82 -15.64 -0.14 13.70
C ALA A 82 -15.59 1.24 13.05
N LYS A 83 -14.78 2.15 13.63
CA LYS A 83 -14.63 3.55 13.20
C LYS A 83 -13.65 3.74 12.05
N VAL A 84 -12.86 2.72 11.71
CA VAL A 84 -12.00 2.74 10.52
C VAL A 84 -12.90 2.75 9.29
N ARG A 85 -12.75 3.76 8.43
CA ARG A 85 -13.52 3.89 7.19
C ARG A 85 -12.80 3.24 6.01
N LYS A 86 -11.51 3.51 5.88
CA LYS A 86 -10.69 3.05 4.76
C LYS A 86 -9.25 2.88 5.21
N VAL A 87 -8.58 1.89 4.63
CA VAL A 87 -7.12 1.83 4.63
C VAL A 87 -6.67 1.73 3.19
N ASP A 88 -5.73 2.55 2.75
CA ASP A 88 -5.12 2.43 1.42
C ASP A 88 -3.60 2.40 1.50
N LEU A 89 -2.98 1.81 0.47
CA LEU A 89 -1.55 1.89 0.27
C LEU A 89 -1.24 3.25 -0.38
N LYS A 90 -0.87 4.22 0.45
CA LYS A 90 -0.56 5.60 0.02
C LYS A 90 0.72 5.68 -0.78
N GLY A 91 1.72 4.87 -0.42
CA GLY A 91 3.01 4.87 -1.10
C GLY A 91 3.78 3.57 -0.92
N LEU A 92 4.57 3.23 -1.92
CA LEU A 92 5.45 2.07 -1.90
C LEU A 92 6.74 2.40 -2.64
N THR A 93 7.87 2.17 -1.98
CA THR A 93 9.21 2.41 -2.52
C THR A 93 10.04 1.14 -2.39
N ILE A 94 10.71 0.75 -3.47
CA ILE A 94 11.69 -0.34 -3.47
C ILE A 94 13.08 0.27 -3.59
N GLN A 95 13.99 -0.13 -2.71
CA GLN A 95 15.38 0.31 -2.69
C GLN A 95 16.30 -0.90 -2.66
N LEU A 96 17.21 -1.02 -3.62
CA LEU A 96 18.29 -2.00 -3.58
C LEU A 96 19.34 -1.53 -2.58
N THR A 97 19.68 -2.39 -1.61
CA THR A 97 20.61 -2.06 -0.53
C THR A 97 21.92 -2.83 -0.60
N ALA A 98 21.93 -4.00 -1.25
CA ALA A 98 23.15 -4.76 -1.47
C ALA A 98 23.08 -5.56 -2.78
N PRO A 99 24.22 -5.78 -3.47
CA PRO A 99 25.50 -5.10 -3.24
C PRO A 99 25.44 -3.63 -3.71
N ALA A 100 26.25 -2.74 -3.11
CA ALA A 100 26.22 -1.31 -3.41
C ALA A 100 26.60 -0.96 -4.86
N SER A 101 27.26 -1.87 -5.58
CA SER A 101 27.64 -1.72 -6.98
C SER A 101 26.53 -2.11 -7.97
N GLN A 102 25.42 -2.69 -7.49
CA GLN A 102 24.30 -3.10 -8.34
C GLN A 102 23.20 -2.04 -8.34
N ASN A 103 22.41 -2.00 -9.41
CA ASN A 103 21.22 -1.18 -9.61
C ASN A 103 20.07 -2.07 -10.16
N PHE A 104 18.92 -1.49 -10.46
CA PHE A 104 17.76 -2.20 -11.02
C PHE A 104 17.81 -2.45 -12.54
N ASP A 105 18.99 -2.45 -13.17
CA ASP A 105 19.10 -2.69 -14.62
C ASP A 105 18.61 -4.08 -15.04
N PHE A 106 18.64 -5.03 -14.11
CA PHE A 106 18.11 -6.39 -14.26
C PHE A 106 16.58 -6.48 -14.19
N LEU A 107 15.91 -5.43 -13.70
CA LEU A 107 14.48 -5.41 -13.44
C LEU A 107 13.76 -4.68 -14.58
N ASP A 108 12.65 -5.25 -15.01
CA ASP A 108 11.78 -4.69 -16.04
C ASP A 108 10.41 -4.31 -15.45
N THR A 109 9.79 -5.24 -14.73
CA THR A 109 8.53 -4.99 -14.02
C THR A 109 8.53 -5.58 -12.62
N VAL A 110 7.71 -5.01 -11.75
CA VAL A 110 7.44 -5.51 -10.41
C VAL A 110 5.98 -5.35 -10.05
N GLN A 111 5.41 -6.34 -9.38
CA GLN A 111 4.06 -6.33 -8.88
C GLN A 111 4.09 -6.74 -7.41
N LEU A 112 3.37 -6.00 -6.56
CA LEU A 112 3.18 -6.32 -5.16
C LEU A 112 1.72 -6.68 -4.89
N PHE A 113 1.54 -7.83 -4.29
CA PHE A 113 0.27 -8.35 -3.85
C PHE A 113 0.22 -8.41 -2.33
N ILE A 114 -0.98 -8.19 -1.76
CA ILE A 114 -1.25 -8.36 -0.34
C ILE A 114 -2.40 -9.35 -0.18
N ALA A 115 -2.25 -10.27 0.78
CA ALA A 115 -3.30 -11.16 1.26
C ALA A 115 -3.37 -11.10 2.79
N ALA A 116 -4.44 -11.65 3.37
CA ALA A 116 -4.57 -11.84 4.82
C ALA A 116 -5.34 -13.15 5.09
N PRO A 117 -5.35 -13.72 6.32
CA PRO A 117 -5.93 -15.04 6.59
C PRO A 117 -7.37 -15.24 6.09
N SER A 118 -8.18 -14.19 6.13
CA SER A 118 -9.58 -14.18 5.71
C SER A 118 -9.84 -13.33 4.46
N GLN A 119 -8.79 -12.88 3.77
CA GLN A 119 -8.90 -11.98 2.62
C GLN A 119 -8.17 -12.57 1.40
N PRO A 120 -8.76 -12.51 0.20
CA PRO A 120 -8.11 -12.97 -1.01
C PRO A 120 -6.87 -12.13 -1.32
N GLU A 121 -5.98 -12.65 -2.15
CA GLU A 121 -4.85 -11.86 -2.61
C GLU A 121 -5.28 -10.77 -3.59
N VAL A 122 -4.76 -9.55 -3.43
CA VAL A 122 -5.05 -8.40 -4.30
C VAL A 122 -3.78 -7.69 -4.73
N LEU A 123 -3.74 -7.20 -5.98
CA LEU A 123 -2.65 -6.37 -6.51
C LEU A 123 -2.77 -4.95 -5.93
N VAL A 124 -1.81 -4.55 -5.11
CA VAL A 124 -1.84 -3.26 -4.41
C VAL A 124 -0.89 -2.23 -5.00
N ALA A 125 0.14 -2.67 -5.72
CA ALA A 125 1.07 -1.77 -6.38
C ALA A 125 1.80 -2.47 -7.53
N TYR A 126 2.24 -1.69 -8.51
CA TYR A 126 2.99 -2.17 -9.66
C TYR A 126 4.01 -1.11 -10.12
N GLY A 127 5.07 -1.58 -10.77
CA GLY A 127 6.03 -0.75 -11.48
C GLY A 127 6.30 -1.38 -12.83
N TYR A 128 6.10 -0.61 -13.90
CA TYR A 128 6.37 -1.03 -15.27
C TYR A 128 7.47 -0.16 -15.86
N ASN A 129 8.30 -0.74 -16.73
CA ASN A 129 9.42 -0.05 -17.38
C ASN A 129 10.34 0.61 -16.35
N ILE A 130 10.83 -0.17 -15.38
CA ILE A 130 11.65 0.36 -14.29
C ILE A 130 12.86 1.13 -14.86
N PRO A 131 13.07 2.40 -14.46
CA PRO A 131 14.14 3.20 -15.01
C PRO A 131 15.52 2.57 -14.74
N LYS A 132 16.36 2.59 -15.77
CA LYS A 132 17.72 2.09 -15.69
C LYS A 132 18.61 2.98 -14.82
N SER A 133 19.67 2.38 -14.30
CA SER A 133 20.67 2.98 -13.42
C SER A 133 20.14 3.50 -12.08
N GLN A 134 18.92 3.10 -11.69
CA GLN A 134 18.34 3.46 -10.39
C GLN A 134 18.61 2.38 -9.34
N THR A 135 18.89 2.81 -8.11
CA THR A 135 18.94 1.94 -6.92
C THR A 135 17.69 2.07 -6.06
N ILE A 136 16.78 2.98 -6.42
CA ILE A 136 15.53 3.24 -5.72
C ILE A 136 14.47 3.69 -6.73
N PHE A 137 13.24 3.23 -6.57
CA PHE A 137 12.11 3.74 -7.34
C PHE A 137 10.81 3.63 -6.53
N VAL A 138 9.86 4.49 -6.87
CA VAL A 138 8.51 4.50 -6.31
C VAL A 138 7.60 3.69 -7.22
N MET A 139 6.78 2.82 -6.64
CA MET A 139 5.77 2.05 -7.37
C MET A 139 4.46 2.82 -7.48
N THR A 140 3.71 2.57 -8.55
CA THR A 140 2.34 3.04 -8.69
C THR A 140 1.44 2.21 -7.77
N THR A 141 0.70 2.87 -6.88
CA THR A 141 -0.25 2.20 -5.99
C THR A 141 -1.62 2.06 -6.64
N ASN A 142 -2.33 0.99 -6.33
CA ASN A 142 -3.69 0.75 -6.79
C ASN A 142 -4.69 1.42 -5.83
N SER A 143 -5.14 2.62 -6.17
CA SER A 143 -6.02 3.44 -5.32
C SER A 143 -7.43 2.87 -5.11
N ASP A 144 -7.84 1.92 -5.97
CA ASP A 144 -9.17 1.32 -5.96
C ASP A 144 -9.29 0.19 -4.93
N VAL A 145 -8.17 -0.26 -4.37
CA VAL A 145 -8.13 -1.30 -3.35
C VAL A 145 -8.26 -0.70 -1.95
N ASN A 146 -9.33 -1.05 -1.24
CA ASN A 146 -9.47 -0.77 0.18
C ASN A 146 -8.90 -1.95 0.98
N LEU A 147 -7.84 -1.67 1.74
CA LEU A 147 -7.11 -2.64 2.56
C LEU A 147 -7.58 -2.68 4.01
N LYS A 148 -8.72 -2.06 4.34
CA LYS A 148 -9.27 -2.06 5.72
C LYS A 148 -9.34 -3.47 6.30
N ASP A 149 -9.96 -4.40 5.60
CA ASP A 149 -10.20 -5.75 6.12
C ASP A 149 -8.93 -6.62 6.18
N TYR A 150 -7.87 -6.18 5.48
CA TYR A 150 -6.53 -6.78 5.52
C TYR A 150 -5.74 -6.23 6.71
N PHE A 151 -5.72 -4.90 6.86
CA PHE A 151 -5.02 -4.20 7.92
C PHE A 151 -5.57 -4.56 9.30
N LEU A 152 -6.88 -4.79 9.42
CA LEU A 152 -7.52 -5.17 10.68
C LEU A 152 -7.26 -6.63 11.12
N GLN A 153 -6.65 -7.47 10.27
CA GLN A 153 -6.13 -8.78 10.71
C GLN A 153 -4.82 -8.62 11.47
N ASP A 154 -4.39 -9.65 12.19
CA ASP A 154 -3.11 -9.62 12.93
C ASP A 154 -1.89 -9.57 12.01
N THR A 155 -1.99 -10.12 10.79
CA THR A 155 -0.88 -10.26 9.85
C THR A 155 -1.36 -10.08 8.41
N MET A 156 -0.58 -9.34 7.63
CA MET A 156 -0.68 -9.28 6.17
C MET A 156 0.45 -10.11 5.55
N TYR A 157 0.18 -10.74 4.42
CA TYR A 157 1.18 -11.47 3.63
C TYR A 157 1.47 -10.70 2.36
N PHE A 158 2.73 -10.35 2.16
CA PHE A 158 3.19 -9.62 1.00
C PHE A 158 3.84 -10.59 0.04
N ARG A 159 3.42 -10.56 -1.22
CA ARG A 159 4.03 -11.35 -2.29
C ARG A 159 4.45 -10.43 -3.42
N THR A 160 5.70 -10.54 -3.82
CA THR A 160 6.25 -9.78 -4.94
C THR A 160 6.43 -10.69 -6.14
N ASN A 161 6.12 -10.21 -7.33
CA ASN A 161 6.48 -10.87 -8.58
C ASN A 161 7.28 -9.89 -9.42
N MET A 162 8.45 -10.32 -9.90
CA MET A 162 9.32 -9.50 -10.74
C MET A 162 9.43 -10.11 -12.13
N HIS A 163 9.54 -9.27 -13.14
CA HIS A 163 10.02 -9.66 -14.45
C HIS A 163 11.44 -9.14 -14.61
N VAL A 164 12.40 -10.04 -14.85
CA VAL A 164 13.82 -9.69 -14.92
C VAL A 164 14.37 -10.02 -16.30
N ASN A 165 15.22 -9.12 -16.81
CA ASN A 165 15.88 -9.24 -18.10
C ASN A 165 17.38 -9.58 -17.97
N ALA A 166 17.90 -9.59 -16.75
CA ALA A 166 19.21 -10.12 -16.40
C ALA A 166 19.15 -10.84 -15.05
N VAL A 167 20.12 -11.70 -14.77
CA VAL A 167 20.22 -12.36 -13.46
C VAL A 167 20.69 -11.34 -12.42
N PRO A 168 19.97 -11.15 -11.29
CA PRO A 168 20.42 -10.28 -10.20
C PRO A 168 21.66 -10.86 -9.49
N ALA A 169 22.40 -10.03 -8.75
CA ALA A 169 23.59 -10.51 -8.07
C ALA A 169 23.20 -11.51 -6.97
N PRO A 170 23.98 -12.58 -6.75
CA PRO A 170 23.69 -13.53 -5.69
C PRO A 170 23.60 -12.85 -4.32
N GLY A 171 22.51 -13.08 -3.60
CA GLY A 171 22.29 -12.48 -2.28
C GLY A 171 22.00 -10.98 -2.31
N ALA A 172 21.56 -10.43 -3.46
CA ALA A 172 21.09 -9.05 -3.53
C ALA A 172 19.96 -8.80 -2.53
N GLN A 173 19.98 -7.63 -1.88
CA GLN A 173 19.02 -7.27 -0.83
C GLN A 173 18.28 -6.00 -1.22
N MET A 174 16.99 -5.96 -0.89
CA MET A 174 16.12 -4.83 -1.16
C MET A 174 15.29 -4.48 0.07
N ASN A 175 15.08 -3.19 0.28
CA ASN A 175 14.08 -2.68 1.21
C ASN A 175 12.79 -2.37 0.46
N ILE A 176 11.69 -2.94 0.95
CA ILE A 176 10.33 -2.60 0.57
C ILE A 176 9.79 -1.68 1.67
N LYS A 177 9.58 -0.40 1.32
CA LYS A 177 9.05 0.62 2.23
C LYS A 177 7.64 0.96 1.81
N SER A 178 6.66 0.61 2.63
CA SER A 178 5.24 0.88 2.38
C SER A 178 4.69 1.87 3.40
N VAL A 179 3.81 2.77 2.95
CA VAL A 179 3.06 3.68 3.81
C VAL A 179 1.58 3.43 3.59
N PHE A 180 0.90 3.00 4.64
CA PHE A 180 -0.56 2.83 4.64
C PHE A 180 -1.21 4.10 5.20
N ASN A 181 -2.26 4.58 4.56
CA ASN A 181 -3.10 5.62 5.13
C ASN A 181 -4.31 4.98 5.78
N LEU A 182 -4.46 5.16 7.09
CA LEU A 182 -5.65 4.77 7.84
C LEU A 182 -6.54 5.99 8.01
N VAL A 183 -7.75 5.90 7.47
CA VAL A 183 -8.80 6.90 7.65
C VAL A 183 -9.85 6.36 8.61
N ALA A 184 -10.08 7.04 9.71
CA ALA A 184 -11.10 6.71 10.69
C ALA A 184 -11.95 7.92 11.04
N ASN A 185 -13.20 7.69 11.40
CA ASN A 185 -14.04 8.76 11.94
C ASN A 185 -14.38 8.50 13.41
N PRO A 186 -13.97 9.37 14.34
CA PRO A 186 -14.23 9.17 15.76
C PRO A 186 -15.72 9.25 16.12
N LEU A 187 -16.55 9.86 15.27
CA LEU A 187 -17.97 10.08 15.50
C LEU A 187 -18.87 8.93 15.00
N TYR A 188 -18.37 8.02 14.16
CA TYR A 188 -19.13 6.89 13.59
C TYR A 188 -18.22 5.75 13.13
#